data_AF-A0A8J4DKD8-F1
#
_entry.id   AF-A0A8J4DKD8-F1
#
_cell.length_a   1.000
_cell.length_b   1.000
_cell.length_c   1.000
_cell.angle_alpha   90.00
_cell.angle_beta   90.00
_cell.angle_gamma   90.00
#
_symmetry.space_group_name_H-M   'P 1'
#
loop_
_entity.id
_entity.type
_entity.pdbx_description
1 polymer ?
#
loop_
_entity_poly.entity_id
_entity_poly.type
_entity_poly.pdbx_seq_one_letter_code
_entity_poly.pdbx_strand_id
1 'polypeptide(L)'
;MASIGYSGLSTARKMPALLASVDQHAAAIRESLEGDARPLSVVALAAYAEGVRDAAYRHGWRAPSGAIDWSTDDWVLHRLLAVCLLGHALHTA
;
A
#
# COMPACT_ATOMS: atom_id res chain seq x y z
N MET A 1 -8.80 6.98 -15.04
CA MET A 1 -8.98 6.24 -13.77
C MET A 1 -7.75 6.46 -12.94
N ALA A 2 -7.88 6.92 -11.68
CA ALA A 2 -6.73 7.09 -10.81
C ALA A 2 -6.26 5.71 -10.33
N SER A 3 -4.98 5.39 -10.54
CA SER A 3 -4.35 4.19 -9.99
C SER A 3 -3.72 4.54 -8.64
N ILE A 4 -4.05 3.77 -7.60
CA ILE A 4 -3.51 3.91 -6.22
C ILE A 4 -2.00 4.14 -6.25
N GLY A 5 -1.25 3.27 -6.92
CA GLY A 5 0.21 3.36 -6.97
C GLY A 5 0.71 4.62 -7.69
N TYR A 6 0.17 4.94 -8.86
CA TYR A 6 0.64 6.08 -9.64
C TYR A 6 0.30 7.42 -8.98
N SER A 7 -0.97 7.64 -8.63
CA SER A 7 -1.39 8.91 -8.01
C SER A 7 -0.89 9.04 -6.57
N GLY A 8 -0.89 7.94 -5.82
CA GLY A 8 -0.47 7.95 -4.42
C GLY A 8 1.03 8.22 -4.27
N LEU A 9 1.89 7.57 -5.05
CA LEU A 9 3.33 7.80 -4.97
C LEU A 9 3.71 9.20 -5.47
N SER A 10 3.01 9.74 -6.48
CA SER A 10 3.20 11.14 -6.93
C SER A 10 2.83 12.15 -5.84
N THR A 11 1.74 11.89 -5.10
CA THR A 11 1.28 12.75 -4.00
C THR A 11 2.17 12.63 -2.77
N ALA A 12 2.58 11.41 -2.39
CA ALA A 12 3.47 11.17 -1.23
C ALA A 12 4.80 11.93 -1.36
N ARG A 13 5.36 12.04 -2.57
CA ARG A 13 6.56 12.87 -2.84
C ARG A 13 6.39 14.35 -2.52
N LYS A 14 5.15 14.85 -2.44
CA LYS A 14 4.80 16.25 -2.18
C LYS A 14 4.22 16.48 -0.78
N MET A 15 3.92 15.41 -0.03
CA MET A 15 3.24 15.45 1.26
C MET A 15 4.01 14.61 2.29
N PRO A 16 4.90 15.24 3.09
CA PRO A 16 5.75 14.53 4.04
C PRO A 16 5.00 13.64 5.04
N ALA A 17 3.83 14.09 5.51
CA ALA A 17 3.00 13.31 6.43
C ALA A 17 2.49 12.01 5.80
N LEU A 18 2.04 12.07 4.53
CA LEU A 18 1.62 10.88 3.80
C LEU A 18 2.80 9.94 3.55
N LEU A 19 3.95 10.47 3.17
CA LEU A 19 5.16 9.67 2.99
C LEU A 19 5.53 8.91 4.27
N ALA A 20 5.54 9.59 5.41
CA ALA A 20 5.84 8.97 6.69
C ALA A 20 4.84 7.86 7.06
N SER A 21 3.54 8.08 6.83
CA SER A 21 2.51 7.05 7.04
C SER A 21 2.74 5.82 6.13
N VAL A 22 2.99 6.06 4.84
CA VAL A 22 3.27 4.99 3.87
C VAL A 22 4.53 4.20 4.24
N ASP A 23 5.58 4.87 4.70
CA ASP A 23 6.82 4.21 5.16
C ASP A 23 6.58 3.35 6.40
N GLN A 24 5.79 3.82 7.37
CA GLN A 24 5.39 3.03 8.53
C GLN A 24 4.61 1.78 8.12
N HIS A 25 3.66 1.93 7.19
CA HIS A 25 2.96 0.78 6.64
C HIS A 25 3.92 -0.16 5.91
N ALA A 26 4.86 0.35 5.11
CA ALA A 26 5.83 -0.49 4.41
C ALA A 26 6.69 -1.31 5.38
N ALA A 27 7.11 -0.74 6.51
CA ALA A 27 7.81 -1.47 7.57
C ALA A 27 6.92 -2.60 8.14
N ALA A 28 5.69 -2.28 8.53
CA ALA A 28 4.77 -3.28 9.07
C ALA A 28 4.36 -4.36 8.05
N ILE A 29 4.42 -4.11 6.73
CA ILE A 29 4.19 -5.15 5.71
C ILE A 29 5.35 -6.14 5.70
N ARG A 30 6.59 -5.64 5.72
CA ARG A 30 7.79 -6.50 5.75
C ARG A 30 7.76 -7.41 6.97
N GLU A 31 7.51 -6.84 8.15
CA GLU A 31 7.36 -7.60 9.40
C GLU A 31 6.27 -8.68 9.31
N SER A 32 5.12 -8.35 8.71
CA SER A 32 4.02 -9.34 8.53
C SER A 32 4.39 -10.49 7.57
N LEU A 33 5.35 -10.28 6.68
CA LEU A 33 5.76 -11.23 5.64
C LEU A 33 7.07 -11.95 5.96
N GLU A 34 7.76 -11.61 7.04
CA GLU A 34 9.07 -12.15 7.43
C GLU A 34 9.04 -13.60 7.96
N GLY A 35 7.86 -14.22 8.10
CA GLY A 35 7.64 -15.48 8.82
C GLY A 35 8.42 -16.73 8.37
N ASP A 36 8.99 -16.75 7.15
CA ASP A 36 9.67 -17.92 6.58
C ASP A 36 11.14 -17.66 6.16
N ALA A 37 11.74 -16.52 6.53
CA ALA A 37 13.07 -16.09 6.05
C ALA A 37 13.22 -16.04 4.51
N ARG A 38 12.11 -16.08 3.76
CA ARG A 38 12.09 -15.93 2.30
C ARG A 38 12.23 -14.44 1.95
N PRO A 39 13.00 -14.10 0.91
CA PRO A 39 13.02 -12.74 0.40
C PRO A 39 11.62 -12.24 0.04
N LEU A 40 11.36 -10.96 0.32
CA LEU A 40 10.15 -10.29 -0.13
C LEU A 40 10.03 -10.39 -1.66
N SER A 41 8.87 -10.80 -2.16
CA SER A 41 8.62 -10.97 -3.59
C SER A 41 7.35 -10.27 -4.05
N VAL A 42 7.27 -9.97 -5.35
CA VAL A 42 6.06 -9.37 -5.96
C VAL A 42 4.84 -10.27 -5.77
N VAL A 43 5.01 -11.60 -5.81
CA VAL A 43 3.92 -12.56 -5.58
C VAL A 43 3.41 -12.47 -4.14
N ALA A 44 4.32 -12.42 -3.15
CA ALA A 44 3.93 -12.26 -1.74
C ALA A 44 3.21 -10.94 -1.49
N LEU A 45 3.68 -9.85 -2.11
CA LEU A 45 3.05 -8.53 -2.04
C LEU A 45 1.65 -8.51 -2.68
N ALA A 46 1.47 -9.18 -3.82
CA ALA A 46 0.18 -9.29 -4.48
C ALA A 46 -0.84 -10.06 -3.61
N ALA A 47 -0.42 -11.21 -3.06
CA ALA A 47 -1.25 -11.99 -2.14
C ALA A 47 -1.60 -11.19 -0.87
N TYR A 48 -0.63 -10.43 -0.34
CA TYR A 48 -0.86 -9.55 0.81
C TYR A 48 -1.90 -8.46 0.50
N ALA A 49 -1.79 -7.77 -0.64
CA ALA A 49 -2.74 -6.75 -1.06
C ALA A 49 -4.15 -7.30 -1.26
N GLU A 50 -4.28 -8.49 -1.86
CA GLU A 50 -5.56 -9.18 -2.00
C GLU A 50 -6.18 -9.50 -0.64
N GLY A 51 -5.40 -10.06 0.29
CA GLY A 51 -5.85 -10.35 1.65
C GLY A 51 -6.33 -9.10 2.40
N VAL A 52 -5.59 -8.00 2.32
CA VAL A 52 -5.97 -6.70 2.91
C VAL A 52 -7.29 -6.21 2.30
N ARG A 53 -7.39 -6.18 0.98
CA ARG A 53 -8.56 -5.69 0.25
C ARG A 53 -9.80 -6.53 0.60
N ASP A 54 -9.67 -7.84 0.60
CA ASP A 54 -10.80 -8.74 0.84
C ASP A 54 -11.28 -8.66 2.29
N ALA A 55 -10.36 -8.56 3.25
CA ALA A 55 -10.70 -8.30 4.65
C ALA A 55 -11.40 -6.94 4.81
N ALA A 56 -10.86 -5.88 4.21
CA ALA A 56 -11.46 -4.55 4.25
C ALA A 56 -12.88 -4.54 3.67
N TYR A 57 -13.09 -5.21 2.53
CA TYR A 57 -14.43 -5.33 1.92
C TYR A 57 -15.44 -6.04 2.83
N ARG A 58 -15.03 -7.12 3.50
CA ARG A 58 -15.86 -7.82 4.49
C ARG A 58 -16.25 -6.94 5.67
N HIS A 59 -15.39 -5.99 6.04
CA HIS A 59 -15.63 -5.02 7.11
C HIS A 59 -16.26 -3.69 6.64
N GLY A 60 -16.80 -3.65 5.42
CA GLY A 60 -17.58 -2.52 4.92
C GLY A 60 -16.78 -1.42 4.24
N TRP A 61 -15.44 -1.50 4.21
CA TRP A 61 -14.64 -0.59 3.41
C TRP A 61 -14.97 -0.77 1.92
N ARG A 62 -14.94 0.32 1.15
CA ARG A 62 -15.13 0.32 -0.29
C ARG A 62 -14.07 1.18 -0.94
N ALA A 63 -13.50 0.69 -2.03
CA ALA A 63 -12.52 1.46 -2.78
C ALA A 63 -13.13 2.79 -3.25
N PRO A 64 -12.40 3.91 -3.17
CA PRO A 64 -12.87 5.19 -3.66
C PRO A 64 -13.26 5.13 -5.13
N SER A 65 -14.41 5.67 -5.48
CA SER A 65 -14.81 5.91 -6.86
C SER A 65 -14.30 7.28 -7.30
N GLY A 66 -13.41 7.34 -8.29
CA GLY A 66 -12.94 8.59 -8.88
C GLY A 66 -11.58 9.05 -8.38
N ALA A 67 -11.42 10.37 -8.17
CA ALA A 67 -10.18 10.93 -7.63
C ALA A 67 -10.04 10.54 -6.16
N ILE A 68 -8.82 10.13 -5.77
CA ILE A 68 -8.51 9.76 -4.39
C ILE A 68 -8.03 11.02 -3.66
N ASP A 69 -8.71 11.36 -2.56
CA ASP A 69 -8.22 12.35 -1.61
C ASP A 69 -7.19 11.71 -0.67
N TRP A 70 -5.92 12.04 -0.87
CA TRP A 70 -4.82 11.51 -0.08
C TRP A 70 -4.57 12.27 1.23
N SER A 71 -5.41 13.28 1.54
CA SER A 71 -5.37 13.96 2.83
C SER A 71 -6.18 13.22 3.91
N THR A 72 -7.06 12.30 3.50
CA THR A 72 -7.82 11.45 4.43
C THR A 72 -6.93 10.36 5.02
N ASP A 73 -7.07 10.09 6.31
CA ASP A 73 -6.36 8.99 6.98
C ASP A 73 -7.06 7.64 6.75
N ASP A 74 -7.14 7.21 5.48
CA ASP A 74 -7.67 5.90 5.13
C ASP A 74 -6.56 4.85 5.22
N TRP A 75 -6.59 4.11 6.32
CA TRP A 75 -5.64 3.04 6.62
C TRP A 75 -5.49 2.02 5.49
N VAL A 76 -6.59 1.64 4.82
CA VAL A 76 -6.57 0.62 3.74
C VAL A 76 -5.88 1.20 2.51
N LEU A 77 -6.17 2.46 2.16
CA LEU A 77 -5.49 3.14 1.06
C LEU A 77 -4.00 3.31 1.33
N HIS A 78 -3.61 3.73 2.53
CA HIS A 78 -2.21 3.86 2.91
C HIS A 78 -1.49 2.51 2.89
N ARG A 79 -2.15 1.44 3.37
CA ARG A 79 -1.61 0.08 3.32
C ARG A 79 -1.41 -0.43 1.89
N LEU A 80 -2.37 -0.21 1.00
CA LEU A 80 -2.27 -0.60 -0.41
C LEU A 80 -1.23 0.24 -1.17
N LEU A 81 -1.11 1.53 -0.85
CA LEU A 81 -0.07 2.39 -1.40
C LEU A 81 1.34 1.92 -0.95
N ALA A 82 1.49 1.48 0.30
CA ALA A 82 2.72 0.90 0.78
C ALA A 82 3.09 -0.40 0.04
N VAL A 83 2.12 -1.24 -0.34
CA VAL A 83 2.38 -2.39 -1.23
C VAL A 83 2.93 -1.91 -2.58
N CYS A 84 2.36 -0.86 -3.18
CA CYS A 84 2.87 -0.30 -4.43
C CYS A 84 4.29 0.26 -4.28
N LEU A 85 4.61 0.92 -3.15
CA LEU A 85 5.96 1.39 -2.87
C LEU A 85 6.98 0.23 -2.83
N LEU A 86 6.64 -0.84 -2.10
CA LEU A 86 7.49 -2.03 -2.00
C LEU A 86 7.65 -2.73 -3.36
N GLY A 87 6.57 -2.88 -4.12
CA GLY A 87 6.60 -3.47 -5.45
C GLY A 87 7.45 -2.65 -6.42
N HIS A 88 7.37 -1.32 -6.35
CA HIS A 88 8.23 -0.43 -7.14
C HIS A 88 9.70 -0.61 -6.76
N ALA A 89 10.02 -0.64 -5.46
CA ALA A 89 11.38 -0.86 -4.98
C ALA A 89 11.98 -2.19 -5.46
N LEU A 90 11.20 -3.27 -5.45
CA LEU A 90 11.62 -4.59 -5.96
C LEU A 90 11.84 -4.61 -7.48
N HIS A 91 11.15 -3.76 -8.23
CA HIS A 91 11.35 -3.64 -9.68
C HIS A 91 12.61 -2.84 -10.03
N THR A 92 13.01 -1.90 -9.17
CA THR A 92 14.17 -1.03 -9.38
C THR A 92 15.46 -1.53 -8.72
N ALA A 93 15.39 -2.60 -7.93
CA ALA A 93 16.53 -3.25 -7.27
C ALA A 93 17.15 -4.33 -8.16
#